data_AF-A0A8T5N4W0-F1
#
_entry.id   AF-A0A8T5N4W0-F1
#
_cell.length_a   1.000
_cell.length_b   1.000
_cell.length_c   1.000
_cell.angle_alpha   90.00
_cell.angle_beta   90.00
_cell.angle_gamma   90.00
#
_symmetry.space_group_name_H-M   'P 1'
#
loop_
_entity.id
_entity.type
_entity.pdbx_description
1 polymer ?
#
loop_
_entity_poly.entity_id
_entity_poly.type
_entity_poly.pdbx_seq_one_letter_code
_entity_poly.pdbx_strand_id
1 'polypeptide(L)' 'MEKKIHLQVDRNDDKISLREVIEMISKIQAENPDREVFWDGDTNAICSRKKN' A
#
# COMPACT_ATOMS: atom_id res chain seq x y z
N MET A 1 -4.74 -0.72 16.40
CA MET A 1 -4.65 -1.40 15.09
C MET A 1 -3.21 -1.38 14.64
N GLU A 2 -2.64 -2.54 14.31
CA GLU A 2 -1.23 -2.64 13.89
C GLU A 2 -1.09 -2.32 12.39
N LYS A 3 -0.67 -1.09 12.08
CA LYS A 3 -0.34 -0.65 10.72
C LYS A 3 1.00 -1.26 10.30
N LYS A 4 1.04 -1.87 9.13
CA LYS A 4 2.27 -2.37 8.47
C LYS A 4 2.50 -1.61 7.18
N ILE A 5 3.71 -1.09 6.99
CA ILE A 5 4.14 -0.49 5.72
C ILE A 5 4.68 -1.63 4.84
N HIS A 6 4.22 -1.71 3.59
CA HIS A 6 4.69 -2.71 2.61
C HIS A 6 5.61 -2.09 1.57
N LEU A 7 5.32 -0.85 1.16
CA LEU A 7 6.13 -0.10 0.22
C LEU A 7 6.07 1.38 0.55
N GLN A 8 7.22 2.04 0.64
CA GLN A 8 7.32 3.48 0.72
C GLN A 8 7.72 4.03 -0.65
N VAL A 9 6.97 5.02 -1.14
CA VAL A 9 7.23 5.66 -2.44
C VAL A 9 7.86 7.02 -2.16
N ASP A 10 8.98 7.31 -2.82
CA ASP A 10 9.56 8.65 -2.77
C ASP A 10 8.65 9.61 -3.53
N ARG A 11 8.34 10.76 -2.94
CA ARG A 11 7.50 11.80 -3.57
C ARG A 11 8.15 12.40 -4.81
N ASN A 12 9.47 12.27 -4.94
CA ASN A 12 10.22 12.74 -6.09
C ASN A 12 10.38 11.66 -7.18
N ASP A 13 9.90 10.44 -6.93
CA ASP A 13 9.96 9.36 -7.91
C ASP A 13 8.77 9.47 -8.88
N ASP A 14 9.06 9.92 -10.09
CA ASP A 14 8.12 10.03 -11.21
C ASP A 14 7.87 8.70 -11.93
N LYS A 15 8.53 7.62 -11.50
CA LYS A 15 8.41 6.30 -12.14
C LYS A 15 7.17 5.54 -11.72
N ILE A 16 6.56 5.88 -10.59
CA ILE A 16 5.34 5.22 -10.10
C ILE A 16 4.10 5.98 -10.56
N SER A 17 3.33 5.33 -11.41
CA SER A 17 2.00 5.76 -11.83
C SER A 17 0.91 5.30 -10.86
N LEU A 18 -0.24 5.99 -10.87
CA LEU A 18 -1.42 5.58 -10.10
C LEU A 18 -1.86 4.14 -10.42
N ARG A 19 -1.72 3.72 -11.70
CA ARG A 19 -2.05 2.36 -12.12
C ARG A 19 -1.18 1.33 -11.42
N GLU A 20 0.13 1.56 -11.36
CA GLU A 20 1.05 0.65 -10.67
C GLU A 20 0.75 0.59 -9.18
N VAL A 21 0.38 1.71 -8.54
CA VAL A 21 -0.07 1.70 -7.14
C VAL A 21 -1.28 0.79 -6.93
N ILE A 22 -2.29 0.86 -7.81
CA ILE A 22 -3.49 0.01 -7.72
C ILE A 22 -3.15 -1.47 -7.93
N GLU A 23 -2.29 -1.78 -8.91
CA GLU A 23 -1.82 -3.15 -9.17
C GLU A 23 -1.03 -3.71 -7.98
N MET A 24 -0.16 -2.90 -7.38
CA MET A 24 0.59 -3.26 -6.17
C MET A 24 -0.31 -3.49 -4.96
N ILE A 25 -1.28 -2.61 -4.72
CA ILE A 25 -2.28 -2.80 -3.65
C ILE A 25 -3.02 -4.12 -3.83
N SER A 26 -3.48 -4.41 -5.05
CA SER A 26 -4.23 -5.64 -5.35
C SER A 26 -3.38 -6.90 -5.11
N LYS A 27 -2.11 -6.88 -5.51
CA LYS A 27 -1.17 -7.98 -5.28
C LYS A 27 -0.94 -8.21 -3.78
N ILE A 28 -0.60 -7.15 -3.05
CA ILE A 28 -0.35 -7.25 -1.60
C ILE A 28 -1.62 -7.71 -0.87
N GLN A 29 -2.80 -7.28 -1.32
CA GLN A 29 -4.09 -7.69 -0.77
C GLN A 29 -4.35 -9.18 -0.97
N ALA A 30 -3.98 -9.74 -2.12
CA ALA A 30 -4.08 -11.17 -2.40
C ALA A 30 -3.10 -11.99 -1.52
N GLU A 31 -1.91 -11.46 -1.26
CA GLU A 31 -0.90 -12.08 -0.38
C GLU A 31 -1.24 -11.97 1.12
N ASN A 32 -2.10 -11.04 1.51
CA ASN A 32 -2.48 -10.76 2.90
C ASN A 32 -4.01 -10.73 3.07
N PRO A 33 -4.70 -11.89 2.97
CA PRO A 33 -6.17 -11.95 2.95
C PRO A 33 -6.83 -11.49 4.26
N ASP A 34 -6.12 -11.52 5.38
CA ASP A 34 -6.55 -11.08 6.72
C ASP A 34 -6.36 -9.57 6.95
N ARG A 35 -5.77 -8.86 5.99
CA ARG A 35 -5.44 -7.44 6.11
C ARG A 35 -6.17 -6.63 5.05
N GLU A 36 -6.50 -5.38 5.37
CA GLU A 36 -6.96 -4.38 4.40
C GLU A 36 -5.74 -3.59 3.94
N VAL A 37 -5.47 -3.57 2.64
CA VAL A 37 -4.34 -2.86 2.02
C VAL A 37 -4.83 -1.55 1.40
N PHE A 38 -4.12 -0.45 1.67
CA PHE A 38 -4.51 0.89 1.25
C PHE A 38 -3.30 1.78 1.00
N TRP A 39 -3.51 2.89 0.28
CA TRP A 39 -2.54 3.95 0.14
C TRP A 39 -2.66 4.97 1.28
N ASP A 40 -1.53 5.28 1.92
CA ASP A 40 -1.42 6.29 2.97
C ASP A 40 -0.75 7.54 2.39
N GLY A 41 -1.52 8.62 2.21
CA GLY A 41 -1.04 9.87 1.61
C GLY A 41 -0.09 10.67 2.50
N ASP A 42 -0.19 10.53 3.83
CA ASP A 42 0.69 11.23 4.77
C ASP A 42 2.11 10.69 4.66
N THR A 43 2.23 9.37 4.65
CA THR A 43 3.52 8.65 4.55
C THR A 43 3.97 8.34 3.12
N ASN A 44 3.11 8.61 2.13
CA ASN A 44 3.31 8.29 0.72
C ASN A 44 3.67 6.80 0.51
N ALA A 45 2.87 5.92 1.11
CA ALA A 45 3.21 4.50 1.24
C ALA A 45 2.00 3.58 1.08
N ILE A 46 2.22 2.39 0.50
CA ILE A 46 1.25 1.30 0.55
C ILE A 46 1.35 0.64 1.92
N CYS A 47 0.25 0.66 2.65
CA CYS A 47 0.13 0.17 4.01
C CYS A 47 -0.95 -0.90 4.12
N SER A 48 -0.98 -1.61 5.24
CA SER A 48 -2.10 -2.46 5.58
C SER A 48 -2.38 -2.51 7.07
N ARG A 49 -3.64 -2.78 7.41
CA ARG A 49 -4.10 -3.02 8.79
C ARG A 49 -4.87 -4.34 8.87
N LYS A 50 -4.91 -4.99 10.03
CA LYS A 50 -5.75 -6.18 10.23
C LYS A 50 -7.22 -5.83 10.00
N LYS A 51 -7.95 -6.73 9.34
CA LYS A 51 -9.41 -6.67 9.28
C LYS A 51 -9.95 -6.90 10.69
N ASN A 52 -10.95 -6.10 11.09
CA ASN A 52 -11.68 -6.30 12.34
C ASN A 52 -12.66 -7.46 12.23
#